data_AF-A0A978UVT5-F1
#
_entry.id   AF-A0A978UVT5-F1
#
_cell.length_a   1.000
_cell.length_b   1.000
_cell.length_c   1.000
_cell.angle_alpha   90.00
_cell.angle_beta   90.00
_cell.angle_gamma   90.00
#
_symmetry.space_group_name_H-M   'P 1'
#
loop_
_entity.id
_entity.type
_entity.pdbx_description
1 polymer ?
#
loop_
_entity_poly.entity_id
_entity_poly.type
_entity_poly.pdbx_seq_one_letter_code
_entity_poly.pdbx_strand_id
1 'polypeptide(L)'
;MAAAMVYQIFASTGLVSLGLFHLVATTWHHLKSPQSYSAKPFHTIPFSSSSSSHRLKHLQLYLLIAFLVVALAHQTLISYDSDPLLKGRTPVHRFTSLQNAAVLFLFLVLSLALLLSDCLPSLLPLPNDLFFALGAALFYLHSSVSSSAASVQTSQLQAKCDSISARISLFCSLLSLLLACQPRLFVADSALAAALCLQGLWVLQTGLSLYVDAFIPEGCHRLLDVVNGVEGSTKCDLEDSSLRAVAILDLLFLLHVMFVMLLVMVVYAVVAKTVGVGVRRLGSYEALPNSSLDHNHIQMKSLTGTQA
;
A
#
# COMPACT_ATOMS: atom_id res chain seq x y z
N MET A 1 -9.45 11.86 22.85
CA MET A 1 -10.29 11.84 21.62
C MET A 1 -9.57 12.38 20.39
N ALA A 2 -9.11 13.65 20.40
CA ALA A 2 -8.37 14.23 19.27
C ALA A 2 -7.09 13.45 18.90
N ALA A 3 -6.31 13.01 19.90
CA ALA A 3 -5.05 12.28 19.67
C ALA A 3 -5.22 10.98 18.88
N ALA A 4 -6.23 10.17 19.21
CA ALA A 4 -6.50 8.91 18.50
C ALA A 4 -6.94 9.15 17.05
N MET A 5 -7.75 10.18 16.80
CA MET A 5 -8.14 10.55 15.43
C MET A 5 -6.97 11.10 14.60
N VAL A 6 -6.14 11.95 15.22
CA VAL A 6 -4.92 12.45 14.58
C VAL A 6 -4.01 11.28 14.19
N TYR A 7 -3.89 10.27 15.05
CA TYR A 7 -3.16 9.05 14.72
C TYR A 7 -3.76 8.30 13.53
N GLN A 8 -5.08 8.08 13.49
CA GLN A 8 -5.72 7.38 12.37
C GLN A 8 -5.55 8.13 11.04
N ILE A 9 -5.66 9.46 11.07
CA ILE A 9 -5.42 10.32 9.89
C ILE A 9 -3.95 10.20 9.45
N PHE A 10 -3.01 10.24 10.40
CA PHE A 10 -1.58 10.11 10.11
C PHE A 10 -1.24 8.74 9.51
N ALA A 11 -1.73 7.66 10.11
CA ALA A 11 -1.55 6.29 9.62
C ALA A 11 -2.16 6.09 8.23
N SER A 12 -3.39 6.60 8.02
CA SER A 12 -4.05 6.59 6.71
C SER A 12 -3.24 7.33 5.65
N THR A 13 -2.80 8.55 5.95
CA THR A 13 -2.02 9.37 5.03
C THR A 13 -0.70 8.67 4.65
N GLY A 14 -0.03 8.04 5.62
CA GLY A 14 1.18 7.25 5.36
C GLY A 14 0.94 6.09 4.41
N LEU A 15 -0.09 5.28 4.67
CA LEU A 15 -0.41 4.11 3.83
C LEU A 15 -0.90 4.49 2.42
N VAL A 16 -1.77 5.51 2.31
CA VAL A 16 -2.28 5.99 1.02
C VAL A 16 -1.17 6.62 0.19
N SER A 17 -0.31 7.44 0.80
CA SER A 17 0.83 8.04 0.07
C SER A 17 1.84 6.99 -0.38
N LEU A 18 2.11 5.98 0.45
CA LEU A 18 2.96 4.84 0.10
C LEU A 18 2.37 4.04 -1.08
N GLY A 19 1.10 3.66 -0.99
CA GLY A 19 0.41 2.90 -2.03
C GLY A 19 0.31 3.68 -3.35
N LEU A 20 -0.03 4.97 -3.30
CA LEU A 20 -0.14 5.81 -4.48
C LEU A 20 1.22 6.01 -5.16
N PHE A 21 2.27 6.27 -4.38
CA PHE A 21 3.61 6.39 -4.92
C PHE A 21 4.07 5.07 -5.58
N HIS A 22 3.83 3.93 -4.91
CA HIS A 22 4.16 2.63 -5.45
C HIS A 22 3.41 2.34 -6.76
N LEU A 23 2.13 2.69 -6.81
CA LEU A 23 1.29 2.53 -8.00
C LEU A 23 1.77 3.39 -9.18
N VAL A 24 2.12 4.65 -8.94
CA VAL A 24 2.66 5.55 -9.98
C VAL A 24 4.01 5.05 -10.47
N ALA A 25 4.89 4.59 -9.58
CA ALA A 25 6.21 4.12 -9.96
C ALA A 25 6.15 2.80 -10.76
N THR A 26 5.39 1.81 -10.29
CA THR A 26 5.20 0.53 -10.98
C THR A 26 4.61 0.71 -12.38
N THR A 27 3.54 1.50 -12.49
CA THR A 27 2.93 1.84 -13.79
C THR A 27 3.90 2.56 -14.72
N TRP A 28 4.68 3.52 -14.21
CA TRP A 28 5.68 4.24 -15.00
C TRP A 28 6.76 3.31 -15.55
N HIS A 29 7.34 2.45 -14.71
CA HIS A 29 8.37 1.51 -15.12
C HIS A 29 7.85 0.48 -16.11
N HIS A 30 6.63 -0.05 -15.89
CA HIS A 30 5.98 -0.98 -16.81
C HIS A 30 5.76 -0.36 -18.19
N LEU A 31 5.25 0.88 -18.25
CA LEU A 31 4.97 1.57 -19.51
C LEU A 31 6.24 2.01 -20.25
N LYS A 32 7.33 2.32 -19.54
CA LYS A 32 8.60 2.71 -20.15
C LYS A 32 9.35 1.52 -20.75
N SER A 33 9.29 0.33 -20.13
CA SER A 33 10.02 -0.86 -20.59
C SER A 33 9.28 -2.15 -20.24
N PRO A 34 8.22 -2.51 -21.01
CA PRO A 34 7.33 -3.61 -20.66
C PRO A 34 8.03 -4.99 -20.69
N GLN A 35 8.99 -5.19 -21.60
CA GLN A 35 9.66 -6.49 -21.74
C GLN A 35 10.72 -6.78 -20.67
N SER A 36 11.25 -5.75 -20.00
CA SER A 36 12.27 -5.90 -18.95
C SER A 36 11.70 -5.61 -17.55
N TYR A 37 10.37 -5.59 -17.41
CA TYR A 37 9.74 -5.28 -16.13
C TYR A 37 9.98 -6.39 -15.11
N SER A 38 10.41 -5.99 -13.93
CA SER A 38 10.50 -6.84 -12.74
C SER A 38 10.10 -5.98 -11.55
N ALA A 39 9.17 -6.48 -10.75
CA ALA A 39 8.71 -5.85 -9.52
C ALA A 39 9.90 -5.64 -8.58
N LYS A 40 9.91 -4.47 -7.93
CA LYS A 40 10.90 -4.12 -6.91
C LYS A 40 10.16 -3.77 -5.63
N PRO A 41 10.61 -4.25 -4.45
CA PRO A 41 9.98 -3.92 -3.18
C PRO A 41 9.94 -2.41 -2.89
N PHE A 42 10.88 -1.69 -3.48
CA PHE A 42 10.99 -0.24 -3.37
C PHE A 42 11.31 0.37 -4.73
N HIS A 43 10.70 1.51 -5.02
CA HIS A 43 10.94 2.25 -6.25
C HIS A 43 11.57 3.60 -5.93
N THR A 44 12.65 3.96 -6.61
CA THR A 44 13.22 5.30 -6.54
C THR A 44 12.34 6.29 -7.30
N ILE A 45 12.24 7.53 -6.83
CA ILE A 45 11.40 8.57 -7.44
C ILE A 45 11.68 8.68 -8.95
N PRO A 46 10.66 8.45 -9.82
CA PRO A 46 10.85 8.41 -11.27
C PRO A 46 11.33 9.73 -11.88
N PHE A 47 11.09 10.86 -11.19
CA PHE A 47 11.44 12.21 -11.64
C PHE A 47 12.85 12.69 -11.24
N SER A 48 13.62 11.91 -10.47
CA SER A 48 14.91 12.34 -9.93
C SER A 48 16.10 12.12 -10.88
N SER A 49 15.88 12.17 -12.21
CA SER A 49 16.93 11.93 -13.21
C SER A 49 17.95 13.08 -13.34
N SER A 50 17.86 14.13 -12.51
CA SER A 50 18.80 15.25 -12.53
C SER A 50 19.73 15.21 -11.30
N SER A 51 21.02 15.37 -11.57
CA SER A 51 22.21 15.12 -10.75
C SER A 51 22.29 15.70 -9.31
N SER A 52 21.26 16.34 -8.76
CA SER A 52 21.37 17.13 -7.52
C SER A 52 20.70 16.56 -6.27
N SER A 53 19.98 15.43 -6.33
CA SER A 53 19.18 14.95 -5.18
C SER A 53 19.39 13.51 -4.74
N HIS A 54 20.64 13.11 -4.48
CA HIS A 54 20.96 11.81 -3.84
C HIS A 54 20.18 11.58 -2.52
N ARG A 55 19.84 12.64 -1.78
CA ARG A 55 19.07 12.54 -0.52
C ARG A 55 17.58 12.24 -0.70
N LEU A 56 17.01 12.49 -1.88
CA LEU A 56 15.60 12.21 -2.17
C LEU A 56 15.39 10.81 -2.74
N LYS A 57 16.47 10.07 -3.04
CA LYS A 57 16.42 8.72 -3.62
C LYS A 57 15.64 7.75 -2.73
N HIS A 58 15.79 7.86 -1.40
CA HIS A 58 15.17 6.97 -0.41
C HIS A 58 14.03 7.62 0.37
N LEU A 59 13.48 8.75 -0.11
CA LEU A 59 12.47 9.52 0.59
C LEU A 59 11.28 8.66 1.04
N GLN A 60 10.75 7.81 0.15
CA GLN A 60 9.61 6.93 0.47
C GLN A 60 9.98 5.94 1.59
N LEU A 61 11.21 5.44 1.65
CA LEU A 61 11.63 4.49 2.69
C LEU A 61 11.85 5.19 4.03
N TYR A 62 12.41 6.41 4.02
CA TYR A 62 12.51 7.23 5.22
C TYR A 62 11.13 7.62 5.79
N LEU A 63 10.19 7.99 4.90
CA LEU A 63 8.81 8.27 5.30
C LEU A 63 8.16 7.03 5.89
N LEU A 64 8.28 5.86 5.24
CA LEU A 64 7.76 4.60 5.76
C LEU A 64 8.30 4.29 7.16
N ILE A 65 9.61 4.40 7.35
CA ILE A 65 10.26 4.20 8.65
C ILE A 65 9.71 5.20 9.69
N ALA A 66 9.56 6.48 9.35
CA ALA A 66 9.01 7.48 10.25
C ALA A 66 7.55 7.16 10.65
N PHE A 67 6.70 6.76 9.69
CA PHE A 67 5.33 6.33 9.95
C PHE A 67 5.28 5.10 10.86
N LEU A 68 6.15 4.11 10.63
CA LEU A 68 6.26 2.89 11.45
C LEU A 68 6.72 3.18 12.88
N VAL A 69 7.69 4.09 13.07
CA VAL A 69 8.16 4.47 14.42
C VAL A 69 7.06 5.16 15.20
N VAL A 70 6.32 6.09 14.59
CA VAL A 70 5.17 6.75 15.23
C VAL A 70 4.07 5.75 15.55
N ALA A 71 3.77 4.81 14.64
CA ALA A 71 2.80 3.74 14.87
C ALA A 71 3.19 2.80 16.01
N LEU A 72 4.47 2.41 16.07
CA LEU A 72 5.02 1.61 17.15
C LEU A 72 4.91 2.36 18.49
N ALA A 73 5.32 3.63 18.53
CA ALA A 73 5.23 4.46 19.73
C ALA A 73 3.77 4.63 20.19
N HIS A 74 2.84 4.85 19.27
CA HIS A 74 1.42 4.97 19.61
C HIS A 74 0.86 3.67 20.22
N GLN A 75 1.16 2.51 19.64
CA GLN A 75 0.70 1.23 20.17
C GLN A 75 1.34 0.89 21.52
N THR A 76 2.63 1.18 21.72
CA THR A 76 3.27 0.96 23.02
C THR A 76 2.75 1.90 24.10
N LEU A 77 2.48 3.16 23.76
CA LEU A 77 1.87 4.13 24.67
C LEU A 77 0.46 3.70 25.09
N ILE A 78 -0.39 3.26 24.15
CA ILE A 78 -1.72 2.74 24.47
C ILE A 78 -1.65 1.47 25.35
N SER A 79 -0.63 0.63 25.14
CA SER A 79 -0.43 -0.55 25.99
C SER A 79 -0.04 -0.20 27.43
N TYR A 80 0.66 0.92 27.63
CA TYR A 80 1.12 1.40 28.94
C TYR A 80 0.09 2.29 29.65
N ASP A 81 -0.69 3.06 28.91
CA ASP A 81 -1.70 3.99 29.42
C ASP A 81 -2.80 3.21 30.15
N SER A 82 -2.69 3.21 31.47
CA SER A 82 -3.58 2.47 32.34
C SER A 82 -3.92 3.32 33.54
N ASP A 83 -5.12 3.91 33.54
CA ASP A 83 -5.71 4.42 34.77
C ASP A 83 -6.28 3.25 35.58
N PRO A 84 -5.62 2.86 36.69
CA PRO A 84 -5.99 1.66 37.45
C PRO A 84 -7.22 1.86 38.34
N LEU A 85 -7.75 3.08 38.45
CA LEU A 85 -8.84 3.43 39.38
C LEU A 85 -10.22 3.59 38.73
N LEU A 86 -10.30 3.71 37.39
CA LEU A 86 -11.58 3.91 36.66
C LEU A 86 -11.82 2.86 35.55
N LYS A 87 -10.78 2.20 35.04
CA LYS A 87 -10.89 1.21 33.96
C LYS A 87 -10.73 -0.20 34.50
N GLY A 88 -11.82 -0.96 34.47
CA GLY A 88 -11.87 -2.37 34.81
C GLY A 88 -10.71 -3.18 34.19
N ARG A 89 -10.21 -4.11 34.99
CA ARG A 89 -8.98 -4.90 34.78
C ARG A 89 -9.19 -6.01 33.73
N THR A 90 -9.35 -5.68 32.44
CA THR A 90 -9.25 -6.69 31.37
C THR A 90 -7.86 -6.60 30.71
N PRO A 91 -6.93 -7.52 31.01
CA PRO A 91 -5.54 -7.49 30.47
C PRO A 91 -5.47 -7.71 28.95
N VAL A 92 -6.60 -8.06 28.35
CA VAL A 92 -6.77 -8.48 26.98
C VAL A 92 -6.43 -7.38 25.97
N HIS A 93 -6.92 -6.15 26.17
CA HIS A 93 -6.63 -5.03 25.27
C HIS A 93 -5.13 -4.70 25.22
N ARG A 94 -4.41 -4.87 26.34
CA ARG A 94 -2.96 -4.61 26.42
C ARG A 94 -2.17 -5.61 25.59
N PHE A 95 -2.52 -6.90 25.69
CA PHE A 95 -1.86 -7.96 24.93
C PHE A 95 -2.12 -7.80 23.43
N THR A 96 -3.34 -7.47 23.01
CA THR A 96 -3.66 -7.21 21.61
C THR A 96 -2.88 -6.02 21.05
N SER A 97 -2.80 -4.91 21.80
CA SER A 97 -2.01 -3.75 21.39
C SER A 97 -0.50 -4.05 21.33
N LEU A 98 0.02 -4.84 22.28
CA LEU A 98 1.42 -5.28 22.27
C LEU A 98 1.73 -6.23 21.10
N GLN A 99 0.81 -7.14 20.75
CA GLN A 99 0.95 -7.99 19.58
C GLN A 99 1.01 -7.15 18.28
N ASN A 100 0.15 -6.14 18.17
CA ASN A 100 0.18 -5.23 17.03
C ASN A 100 1.49 -4.41 16.99
N ALA A 101 1.96 -3.92 18.16
CA ALA A 101 3.26 -3.26 18.27
C ALA A 101 4.42 -4.17 17.83
N ALA A 102 4.40 -5.45 18.20
CA ALA A 102 5.41 -6.43 17.77
C ALA A 102 5.41 -6.63 16.25
N VAL A 103 4.23 -6.69 15.62
CA VAL A 103 4.13 -6.77 14.14
C VAL A 103 4.66 -5.51 13.47
N LEU A 104 4.32 -4.32 13.97
CA LEU A 104 4.85 -3.05 13.46
C LEU A 104 6.37 -2.96 13.62
N PHE A 105 6.92 -3.46 14.73
CA PHE A 105 8.35 -3.56 14.93
C PHE A 105 9.02 -4.47 13.89
N LEU A 106 8.41 -5.60 13.54
CA LEU A 106 8.93 -6.46 12.47
C LEU A 106 8.90 -5.77 11.09
N PHE A 107 7.85 -5.01 10.77
CA PHE A 107 7.81 -4.19 9.55
C PHE A 107 8.89 -3.08 9.57
N LEU A 108 9.18 -2.50 10.73
CA LEU A 108 10.27 -1.55 10.90
C LEU A 108 11.62 -2.20 10.64
N VAL A 109 11.87 -3.40 11.19
CA VAL A 109 13.09 -4.17 10.94
C VAL A 109 13.23 -4.53 9.46
N LEU A 110 12.16 -4.98 8.80
CA LEU A 110 12.18 -5.28 7.35
C LEU A 110 12.50 -4.02 6.52
N SER A 111 11.91 -2.87 6.89
CA SER A 111 12.17 -1.59 6.21
C SER A 111 13.60 -1.10 6.39
N LEU A 112 14.18 -1.29 7.58
CA LEU A 112 15.59 -1.00 7.87
C LEU A 112 16.53 -1.96 7.12
N ALA A 113 16.18 -3.25 7.03
CA ALA A 113 16.94 -4.23 6.27
C ALA A 113 16.94 -3.90 4.77
N LEU A 114 15.81 -3.45 4.21
CA LEU A 114 15.71 -2.92 2.85
C LEU A 114 16.61 -1.71 2.65
N LEU A 115 16.60 -0.75 3.58
CA LEU A 115 17.45 0.45 3.51
C LEU A 115 18.94 0.09 3.56
N LEU A 116 19.31 -0.85 4.43
CA LEU A 116 20.69 -1.29 4.60
C LEU A 116 21.19 -2.08 3.38
N SER A 117 20.36 -2.95 2.80
CA SER A 117 20.67 -3.68 1.57
C SER A 117 21.00 -2.73 0.41
N ASP A 118 20.24 -1.63 0.26
CA ASP A 118 20.45 -0.67 -0.83
C ASP A 118 21.61 0.31 -0.54
N CYS A 119 21.89 0.63 0.73
CA CYS A 119 23.01 1.51 1.10
C CYS A 119 24.35 0.77 1.17
N LEU A 120 24.35 -0.50 1.58
CA LEU A 120 25.54 -1.28 1.89
C LEU A 120 25.43 -2.70 1.30
N PRO A 121 25.44 -2.83 -0.03
CA PRO A 121 25.22 -4.11 -0.72
C PRO A 121 26.29 -5.17 -0.40
N SER A 122 27.47 -4.75 0.08
CA SER A 122 28.54 -5.66 0.51
C SER A 122 28.28 -6.35 1.85
N LEU A 123 27.42 -5.79 2.70
CA LEU A 123 27.18 -6.31 4.06
C LEU A 123 25.95 -7.24 4.09
N LEU A 124 24.96 -6.98 3.24
CA LEU A 124 23.69 -7.72 3.25
C LEU A 124 23.09 -7.89 1.83
N PRO A 125 23.68 -8.73 0.95
CA PRO A 125 23.18 -8.94 -0.41
C PRO A 125 21.94 -9.85 -0.42
N LEU A 126 20.78 -9.33 -0.01
CA LEU A 126 19.52 -10.07 -0.10
C LEU A 126 18.85 -9.86 -1.47
N PRO A 127 18.36 -10.93 -2.11
CA PRO A 127 17.57 -10.82 -3.33
C PRO A 127 16.19 -10.18 -3.05
N ASN A 128 15.65 -9.47 -4.04
CA ASN A 128 14.33 -8.83 -3.96
C ASN A 128 13.21 -9.83 -3.64
N ASP A 129 13.31 -11.06 -4.14
CA ASP A 129 12.31 -12.11 -3.92
C ASP A 129 12.18 -12.48 -2.44
N LEU A 130 13.28 -12.45 -1.69
CA LEU A 130 13.28 -12.71 -0.25
C LEU A 130 12.57 -11.58 0.52
N PHE A 131 12.74 -10.33 0.09
CA PHE A 131 12.00 -9.21 0.70
C PHE A 131 10.49 -9.30 0.45
N PHE A 132 10.08 -9.76 -0.74
CA PHE A 132 8.66 -10.04 -1.01
C PHE A 132 8.13 -11.21 -0.18
N ALA A 133 8.92 -12.29 -0.02
CA ALA A 133 8.54 -13.43 0.82
C ALA A 133 8.43 -13.06 2.31
N LEU A 134 9.39 -12.29 2.83
CA LEU A 134 9.34 -11.75 4.20
C LEU A 134 8.16 -10.78 4.36
N GLY A 135 7.92 -9.92 3.38
CA GLY A 135 6.74 -9.05 3.33
C GLY A 135 5.44 -9.84 3.41
N ALA A 136 5.32 -10.95 2.67
CA ALA A 136 4.17 -11.85 2.73
C ALA A 136 3.97 -12.43 4.14
N ALA A 137 5.04 -12.94 4.75
CA ALA A 137 4.99 -13.45 6.11
C ALA A 137 4.51 -12.39 7.13
N LEU A 138 4.99 -11.15 7.01
CA LEU A 138 4.58 -10.06 7.90
C LEU A 138 3.13 -9.61 7.66
N PHE A 139 2.67 -9.51 6.41
CA PHE A 139 1.27 -9.21 6.11
C PHE A 139 0.33 -10.32 6.60
N TYR A 140 0.74 -11.58 6.49
CA TYR A 140 0.00 -12.71 7.06
C TYR A 140 -0.07 -12.62 8.59
N LEU A 141 1.06 -12.31 9.25
CA LEU A 141 1.10 -12.12 10.69
C LEU A 141 0.23 -10.93 11.13
N HIS A 142 0.21 -9.85 10.36
CA HIS A 142 -0.68 -8.71 10.62
C HIS A 142 -2.16 -9.10 10.49
N SER A 143 -2.50 -9.91 9.47
CA SER A 143 -3.84 -10.46 9.31
C SER A 143 -4.24 -11.35 10.49
N SER A 144 -3.36 -12.22 10.97
CA SER A 144 -3.70 -13.13 12.07
C SER A 144 -3.90 -12.36 13.38
N VAL A 145 -3.01 -11.41 13.70
CA VAL A 145 -3.14 -10.55 14.88
C VAL A 145 -4.42 -9.70 14.80
N SER A 146 -4.74 -9.12 13.64
CA SER A 146 -5.97 -8.34 13.46
C SER A 146 -7.23 -9.19 13.57
N SER A 147 -7.20 -10.43 13.07
CA SER A 147 -8.33 -11.36 13.22
C SER A 147 -8.51 -11.82 14.67
N SER A 148 -7.41 -12.02 15.41
CA SER A 148 -7.46 -12.34 16.84
C SER A 148 -7.93 -11.14 17.68
N ALA A 149 -7.56 -9.92 17.29
CA ALA A 149 -8.10 -8.70 17.90
C ALA A 149 -9.64 -8.65 17.73
N ALA A 150 -10.12 -8.89 16.50
CA ALA A 150 -11.54 -8.88 16.18
C ALA A 150 -12.36 -9.91 16.99
N SER A 151 -11.82 -11.10 17.25
CA SER A 151 -12.55 -12.15 17.99
C SER A 151 -12.67 -11.89 19.49
N VAL A 152 -11.85 -11.00 20.01
CA VAL A 152 -11.74 -10.72 21.45
C VAL A 152 -12.33 -9.36 21.82
N GLN A 153 -12.61 -8.52 20.82
CA GLN A 153 -13.24 -7.23 20.98
C GLN A 153 -14.69 -7.36 21.46
N THR A 154 -15.07 -6.58 22.47
CA THR A 154 -16.46 -6.56 22.98
C THR A 154 -17.39 -5.67 22.15
N SER A 155 -16.83 -4.76 21.33
CA SER A 155 -17.55 -3.94 20.37
C SER A 155 -17.64 -4.66 19.03
N GLN A 156 -18.86 -4.98 18.59
CA GLN A 156 -19.12 -5.60 17.28
C GLN A 156 -18.67 -4.71 16.12
N LEU A 157 -18.72 -3.37 16.28
CA LEU A 157 -18.29 -2.42 15.25
C LEU A 157 -16.78 -2.47 15.05
N GLN A 158 -16.02 -2.38 16.14
CA GLN A 158 -14.57 -2.45 16.08
C GLN A 158 -14.08 -3.83 15.61
N ALA A 159 -14.73 -4.91 16.08
CA ALA A 159 -14.46 -6.26 15.60
C ALA A 159 -14.62 -6.37 14.07
N LYS A 160 -15.68 -5.77 13.51
CA LYS A 160 -15.91 -5.77 12.06
C LYS A 160 -14.85 -4.97 11.31
N CYS A 161 -14.46 -3.79 11.81
CA CYS A 161 -13.39 -2.99 11.23
C CYS A 161 -12.05 -3.75 11.20
N ASP A 162 -11.68 -4.37 12.32
CA ASP A 162 -10.43 -5.15 12.46
C ASP A 162 -10.47 -6.41 11.57
N SER A 163 -11.63 -7.06 11.45
CA SER A 163 -11.83 -8.20 10.54
C SER A 163 -11.69 -7.83 9.06
N ILE A 164 -12.19 -6.65 8.64
CA ILE A 164 -12.00 -6.16 7.27
C ILE A 164 -10.53 -5.82 7.02
N SER A 165 -9.88 -5.14 7.97
CA SER A 165 -8.44 -4.85 7.93
C SER A 165 -7.59 -6.13 7.81
N ALA A 166 -7.96 -7.18 8.54
CA ALA A 166 -7.31 -8.49 8.45
C ALA A 166 -7.43 -9.08 7.04
N ARG A 167 -8.62 -9.03 6.43
CA ARG A 167 -8.86 -9.54 5.07
C ARG A 167 -8.05 -8.79 4.01
N ILE A 168 -7.96 -7.46 4.10
CA ILE A 168 -7.12 -6.65 3.20
C ILE A 168 -5.64 -7.03 3.35
N SER A 169 -5.19 -7.24 4.60
CA SER A 169 -3.81 -7.64 4.90
C SER A 169 -3.49 -9.05 4.38
N LEU A 170 -4.43 -9.98 4.49
CA LEU A 170 -4.30 -11.31 3.88
C LEU A 170 -4.18 -11.22 2.35
N PHE A 171 -4.98 -10.34 1.72
CA PHE A 171 -4.87 -10.10 0.29
C PHE A 171 -3.50 -9.52 -0.10
N CYS A 172 -2.96 -8.57 0.68
CA CYS A 172 -1.59 -8.07 0.50
C CYS A 172 -0.55 -9.20 0.63
N SER A 173 -0.72 -10.09 1.62
CA SER A 173 0.15 -11.26 1.80
C SER A 173 0.16 -12.16 0.57
N LEU A 174 -1.01 -12.51 0.02
CA LEU A 174 -1.11 -13.37 -1.15
C LEU A 174 -0.47 -12.73 -2.38
N LEU A 175 -0.70 -11.43 -2.59
CA LEU A 175 -0.09 -10.69 -3.70
C LEU A 175 1.44 -10.60 -3.57
N SER A 176 1.96 -10.33 -2.37
CA SER A 176 3.41 -10.33 -2.13
C SER A 176 4.04 -11.71 -2.30
N LEU A 177 3.34 -12.79 -1.94
CA LEU A 177 3.80 -14.16 -2.20
C LEU A 177 3.80 -14.47 -3.69
N LEU A 178 2.78 -14.04 -4.43
CA LEU A 178 2.75 -14.15 -5.89
C LEU A 178 3.91 -13.40 -6.53
N LEU A 179 4.28 -12.22 -6.02
CA LEU A 179 5.43 -11.45 -6.49
C LEU A 179 6.76 -12.13 -6.18
N ALA A 180 6.88 -12.79 -5.03
CA ALA A 180 8.07 -13.57 -4.69
C ALA A 180 8.27 -14.76 -5.65
N CYS A 181 7.17 -15.39 -6.10
CA CYS A 181 7.21 -16.49 -7.06
C CYS A 181 7.36 -16.01 -8.52
N GLN A 182 6.72 -14.90 -8.88
CA GLN A 182 6.65 -14.36 -10.24
C GLN A 182 6.80 -12.83 -10.22
N PRO A 183 8.03 -12.31 -10.12
CA PRO A 183 8.27 -10.86 -10.00
C PRO A 183 7.91 -10.08 -11.27
N ARG A 184 7.69 -10.74 -12.41
CA ARG A 184 7.30 -10.09 -13.67
C ARG A 184 5.80 -9.77 -13.76
N LEU A 185 5.00 -10.21 -12.79
CA LEU A 185 3.54 -10.05 -12.82
C LEU A 185 3.11 -8.64 -12.39
N PHE A 186 3.08 -7.71 -13.35
CA PHE A 186 2.65 -6.32 -13.15
C PHE A 186 1.27 -6.18 -12.48
N VAL A 187 0.33 -7.06 -12.83
CA VAL A 187 -1.02 -7.03 -12.25
C VAL A 187 -0.98 -7.25 -10.74
N ALA A 188 -0.16 -8.19 -10.25
CA ALA A 188 -0.05 -8.45 -8.82
C ALA A 188 0.66 -7.31 -8.08
N ASP A 189 1.62 -6.64 -8.73
CA ASP A 189 2.36 -5.52 -8.16
C ASP A 189 1.50 -4.25 -8.03
N SER A 190 0.76 -3.93 -9.11
CA SER A 190 -0.23 -2.85 -9.10
C SER A 190 -1.39 -3.13 -8.13
N ALA A 191 -1.85 -4.39 -8.04
CA ALA A 191 -2.86 -4.79 -7.07
C ALA A 191 -2.35 -4.69 -5.62
N LEU A 192 -1.06 -4.97 -5.36
CA LEU A 192 -0.47 -4.80 -4.04
C LEU A 192 -0.44 -3.33 -3.64
N ALA A 193 -0.04 -2.45 -4.56
CA ALA A 193 -0.08 -1.00 -4.35
C ALA A 193 -1.52 -0.50 -4.08
N ALA A 194 -2.49 -0.99 -4.84
CA ALA A 194 -3.91 -0.68 -4.65
C ALA A 194 -4.44 -1.17 -3.30
N ALA A 195 -4.04 -2.37 -2.87
CA ALA A 195 -4.41 -2.93 -1.57
C ALA A 195 -3.84 -2.12 -0.40
N LEU A 196 -2.63 -1.56 -0.52
CA LEU A 196 -2.07 -0.63 0.47
C LEU A 196 -2.87 0.68 0.56
N CYS A 197 -3.29 1.24 -0.59
CA CYS A 197 -4.20 2.39 -0.60
C CYS A 197 -5.53 2.06 0.08
N LEU A 198 -6.11 0.89 -0.23
CA LEU A 198 -7.36 0.42 0.37
C LEU A 198 -7.22 0.27 1.89
N GLN A 199 -6.11 -0.32 2.36
CA GLN A 199 -5.80 -0.45 3.78
C GLN A 199 -5.72 0.94 4.45
N GLY A 200 -5.03 1.89 3.83
CA GLY A 200 -4.92 3.26 4.34
C GLY A 200 -6.27 3.99 4.42
N LEU A 201 -7.12 3.86 3.40
CA LEU A 201 -8.46 4.44 3.44
C LEU A 201 -9.34 3.76 4.49
N TRP A 202 -9.22 2.44 4.65
CA TRP A 202 -9.98 1.69 5.64
C TRP A 202 -9.59 2.07 7.08
N VAL A 203 -8.31 2.37 7.33
CA VAL A 203 -7.83 2.91 8.60
C VAL A 203 -8.49 4.26 8.92
N LEU A 204 -8.63 5.15 7.92
CA LEU A 204 -9.36 6.41 8.09
C LEU A 204 -10.84 6.18 8.38
N GLN A 205 -11.49 5.29 7.61
CA GLN A 205 -12.89 4.94 7.81
C GLN A 205 -13.13 4.37 9.22
N THR A 206 -12.23 3.51 9.69
CA THR A 206 -12.26 2.95 11.05
C THR A 206 -12.15 4.05 12.10
N GLY A 207 -11.26 5.03 11.89
CA GLY A 207 -11.16 6.21 12.73
C GLY A 207 -12.45 7.03 12.77
N LEU A 208 -13.01 7.36 11.59
CA LEU A 208 -14.27 8.11 11.47
C LEU A 208 -15.42 7.40 12.20
N SER A 209 -15.58 6.10 11.98
CA SER A 209 -16.65 5.30 12.59
C SER A 209 -16.52 5.10 14.10
N LEU A 210 -15.31 5.19 14.67
CA LEU A 210 -15.07 4.96 16.11
C LEU A 210 -14.98 6.25 16.94
N TYR A 211 -14.58 7.37 16.33
CA TYR A 211 -14.25 8.58 17.09
C TYR A 211 -15.00 9.84 16.65
N VAL A 212 -15.78 9.82 15.57
CA VAL A 212 -16.57 10.97 15.12
C VAL A 212 -18.05 10.65 15.25
N ASP A 213 -18.74 11.36 16.14
CA ASP A 213 -20.15 11.09 16.49
C ASP A 213 -21.10 11.18 15.28
N ALA A 214 -20.79 12.06 14.31
CA ALA A 214 -21.58 12.19 13.07
C ALA A 214 -21.53 10.95 12.16
N PHE A 215 -20.54 10.07 12.32
CA PHE A 215 -20.38 8.84 11.54
C PHE A 215 -20.69 7.58 12.35
N ILE A 216 -21.20 7.73 13.58
CA ILE A 216 -21.69 6.61 14.38
C ILE A 216 -23.10 6.23 13.88
N PRO A 217 -23.35 4.95 13.54
CA PRO A 217 -24.66 4.50 13.11
C PRO A 217 -25.73 4.74 14.19
N GLU A 218 -26.93 5.15 13.76
CA GLU A 218 -28.08 5.36 14.63
C GLU A 218 -28.37 4.10 15.48
N GLY A 219 -28.44 4.25 16.80
CA GLY A 219 -28.68 3.16 17.76
C GLY A 219 -27.41 2.54 18.37
N CYS A 220 -26.23 2.97 17.92
CA CYS A 220 -24.98 2.67 18.61
C CYS A 220 -24.51 3.89 19.41
N HIS A 221 -24.27 3.68 20.70
CA HIS A 221 -23.80 4.73 21.60
C HIS A 221 -22.40 4.38 22.11
N ARG A 222 -21.60 5.40 22.34
CA ARG A 222 -20.27 5.23 22.94
C ARG A 222 -20.46 5.08 24.45
N LEU A 223 -19.85 4.07 25.07
CA LEU A 223 -19.94 3.83 26.53
C LEU A 223 -19.25 4.88 27.41
N LEU A 224 -18.98 6.08 26.90
CA LEU A 224 -18.36 7.15 27.69
C LEU A 224 -19.30 7.71 28.77
N ASP A 225 -20.59 7.39 28.73
CA ASP A 225 -21.60 7.96 29.64
C ASP A 225 -22.03 7.03 30.79
N VAL A 226 -21.30 5.92 31.00
CA VAL A 226 -21.52 5.04 32.16
C VAL A 226 -20.25 4.97 32.97
N VAL A 227 -20.35 5.22 34.28
CA VAL A 227 -19.31 5.20 35.32
C VAL A 227 -18.41 3.94 35.32
N ASN A 228 -18.75 2.89 34.57
CA ASN A 228 -18.00 1.64 34.42
C ASN A 228 -17.58 1.32 32.96
N GLY A 229 -17.72 2.26 32.03
CA GLY A 229 -17.45 2.08 30.60
C GLY A 229 -15.96 2.09 30.29
N VAL A 230 -15.44 0.98 29.75
CA VAL A 230 -14.10 0.92 29.16
C VAL A 230 -14.06 1.90 27.99
N GLU A 231 -13.21 2.93 28.09
CA GLU A 231 -13.05 3.95 27.04
C GLU A 231 -12.89 3.31 25.65
N GLY A 232 -13.68 3.77 24.70
CA GLY A 232 -13.58 3.37 23.29
C GLY A 232 -14.48 2.22 22.86
N SER A 233 -15.22 1.58 23.78
CA SER A 233 -16.22 0.59 23.38
C SER A 233 -17.52 1.28 22.92
N THR A 234 -17.82 1.19 21.63
CA THR A 234 -19.14 1.50 21.08
C THR A 234 -20.03 0.27 21.27
N LYS A 235 -21.13 0.40 22.03
CA LYS A 235 -22.12 -0.68 22.17
C LYS A 235 -23.40 -0.24 21.48
N CYS A 236 -23.97 -1.15 20.72
CA CYS A 236 -25.27 -0.94 20.11
C CYS A 236 -26.34 -1.43 21.09
N ASP A 237 -27.39 -0.62 21.26
CA ASP A 237 -28.44 -0.88 22.26
C ASP A 237 -29.30 -2.10 21.88
N LEU A 238 -29.41 -2.38 20.58
CA LEU A 238 -30.21 -3.46 20.00
C LEU A 238 -29.38 -4.26 18.97
N GLU A 239 -29.58 -5.58 18.89
CA GLU A 239 -28.90 -6.42 17.88
C GLU A 239 -29.22 -5.95 16.45
N ASP A 240 -30.46 -5.50 16.19
CA ASP A 240 -30.88 -4.96 14.89
C ASP A 240 -30.08 -3.71 14.47
N SER A 241 -29.74 -2.83 15.43
CA SER A 241 -28.91 -1.65 15.16
C SER A 241 -27.46 -2.03 14.83
N SER A 242 -26.97 -3.12 15.40
CA SER A 242 -25.66 -3.67 15.06
C SER A 242 -25.63 -4.29 13.67
N LEU A 243 -26.66 -5.08 13.30
CA LEU A 243 -26.77 -5.65 11.96
C LEU A 243 -26.83 -4.55 10.88
N ARG A 244 -27.57 -3.46 11.15
CA ARG A 244 -27.59 -2.27 10.28
C ARG A 244 -26.21 -1.62 10.18
N ALA A 245 -25.51 -1.42 11.29
CA ALA A 245 -24.16 -0.85 11.31
C ALA A 245 -23.16 -1.69 10.51
N VAL A 246 -23.21 -3.02 10.65
CA VAL A 246 -22.37 -3.95 9.90
C VAL A 246 -22.66 -3.87 8.40
N ALA A 247 -23.94 -3.81 8.01
CA ALA A 247 -24.33 -3.67 6.60
C ALA A 247 -23.85 -2.34 5.99
N ILE A 248 -23.91 -1.24 6.75
CA ILE A 248 -23.39 0.07 6.33
C ILE A 248 -21.87 0.01 6.13
N LEU A 249 -21.13 -0.62 7.05
CA LEU A 249 -19.69 -0.81 6.91
C LEU A 249 -19.32 -1.67 5.71
N ASP A 250 -20.08 -2.74 5.43
CA ASP A 250 -19.85 -3.57 4.24
C ASP A 250 -20.11 -2.78 2.95
N LEU A 251 -21.14 -1.93 2.91
CA LEU A 251 -21.39 -1.03 1.78
C LEU A 251 -20.26 0.01 1.62
N LEU A 252 -19.80 0.62 2.72
CA LEU A 252 -18.66 1.55 2.71
C LEU A 252 -17.40 0.87 2.20
N PHE A 253 -17.14 -0.38 2.61
CA PHE A 253 -16.00 -1.15 2.10
C PHE A 253 -16.07 -1.33 0.58
N LEU A 254 -17.24 -1.67 0.03
CA LEU A 254 -17.43 -1.75 -1.42
C LEU A 254 -17.18 -0.41 -2.12
N LEU A 255 -17.64 0.71 -1.56
CA LEU A 255 -17.37 2.05 -2.09
C LEU A 255 -15.87 2.36 -2.11
N HIS A 256 -15.13 2.01 -1.06
CA HIS A 256 -13.68 2.16 -1.02
C HIS A 256 -12.97 1.31 -2.08
N VAL A 257 -13.42 0.07 -2.30
CA VAL A 257 -12.90 -0.79 -3.37
C VAL A 257 -13.15 -0.16 -4.74
N MET A 258 -14.37 0.32 -5.01
CA MET A 258 -14.68 1.02 -6.27
C MET A 258 -13.81 2.26 -6.47
N PHE A 259 -13.63 3.07 -5.43
CA PHE A 259 -12.79 4.25 -5.46
C PHE A 259 -11.33 3.91 -5.77
N VAL A 260 -10.77 2.87 -5.14
CA VAL A 260 -9.40 2.41 -5.40
C VAL A 260 -9.24 1.88 -6.82
N MET A 261 -10.22 1.15 -7.35
CA MET A 261 -10.20 0.70 -8.75
C MET A 261 -10.19 1.89 -9.72
N LEU A 262 -10.99 2.91 -9.46
CA LEU A 262 -10.99 4.14 -10.24
C LEU A 262 -9.64 4.87 -10.15
N LEU A 263 -9.05 4.93 -8.95
CA LEU A 263 -7.71 5.49 -8.74
C LEU A 263 -6.66 4.78 -9.59
N VAL A 264 -6.67 3.45 -9.64
CA VAL A 264 -5.76 2.65 -10.49
C VAL A 264 -5.93 3.00 -11.97
N MET A 265 -7.17 3.07 -12.47
CA MET A 265 -7.45 3.43 -13.86
C MET A 265 -6.99 4.85 -14.19
N VAL A 266 -7.22 5.81 -13.30
CA VAL A 266 -6.79 7.21 -13.47
C VAL A 266 -5.27 7.31 -13.48
N VAL A 267 -4.59 6.68 -12.52
CA VAL A 267 -3.12 6.67 -12.47
C VAL A 267 -2.54 6.05 -13.73
N TYR A 268 -3.06 4.89 -14.17
CA TYR A 268 -2.62 4.26 -15.41
C TYR A 268 -2.81 5.18 -16.62
N ALA A 269 -3.98 5.81 -16.76
CA ALA A 269 -4.27 6.71 -17.87
C ALA A 269 -3.38 7.97 -17.87
N VAL A 270 -3.14 8.57 -16.70
CA VAL A 270 -2.26 9.73 -16.54
C VAL A 270 -0.82 9.35 -16.89
N VAL A 271 -0.31 8.25 -16.32
CA VAL A 271 1.05 7.80 -16.57
C VAL A 271 1.25 7.43 -18.05
N ALA A 272 0.31 6.70 -18.65
CA ALA A 272 0.35 6.37 -20.08
C ALA A 272 0.39 7.61 -20.97
N LYS A 273 -0.40 8.66 -20.64
CA LYS A 273 -0.33 9.94 -21.35
C LYS A 273 1.03 10.61 -21.19
N THR A 274 1.57 10.66 -19.98
CA THR A 274 2.88 11.32 -19.73
C THR A 274 4.05 10.61 -20.39
N VAL A 275 4.11 9.28 -20.33
CA VAL A 275 5.13 8.47 -21.01
C VAL A 275 4.97 8.56 -22.52
N GLY A 276 3.75 8.45 -23.05
CA GLY A 276 3.48 8.57 -24.48
C GLY A 276 3.83 9.95 -25.06
N VAL A 277 3.59 11.02 -24.31
CA VAL A 277 4.03 12.38 -24.69
C VAL A 277 5.55 12.50 -24.63
N GLY A 278 6.21 11.91 -23.61
CA GLY A 278 7.67 11.89 -23.50
C GLY A 278 8.35 11.15 -24.66
N VAL A 279 7.82 9.98 -25.05
CA VAL A 279 8.32 9.20 -26.20
C VAL A 279 8.09 9.94 -27.51
N ARG A 280 6.93 10.60 -27.70
CA ARG A 280 6.69 11.43 -28.91
C ARG A 280 7.57 12.68 -28.98
N ARG A 281 7.99 13.26 -27.85
CA ARG A 281 8.93 14.39 -27.83
C ARG A 281 10.38 13.97 -28.09
N LEU A 282 10.77 12.76 -27.72
CA LEU A 282 12.12 12.24 -27.94
C LEU A 282 12.26 11.51 -29.30
N GLY A 283 11.16 10.99 -29.83
CA GLY A 283 11.06 10.44 -31.19
C GLY A 283 10.87 11.55 -32.22
N SER A 284 11.84 12.47 -32.32
CA SER A 284 12.05 13.15 -33.61
C SER A 284 12.39 12.07 -34.60
N TYR A 285 11.51 11.90 -35.60
CA TYR A 285 11.56 10.91 -36.67
C TYR A 285 13.01 10.73 -37.16
N GLU A 286 13.69 9.69 -36.72
CA GLU A 286 14.94 9.27 -37.35
C GLU A 286 14.49 8.63 -38.65
N ALA A 287 14.46 9.45 -39.71
CA ALA A 287 14.13 8.99 -41.03
C ALA A 287 15.05 7.82 -41.35
N LEU A 288 14.46 6.66 -41.68
CA LEU A 288 15.18 5.58 -42.32
C LEU A 288 16.07 6.20 -43.40
N PRO A 289 17.39 5.96 -43.41
CA PRO A 289 18.23 6.47 -44.48
C PRO A 289 17.68 5.89 -45.77
N ASN A 290 16.97 6.71 -46.54
CA ASN A 290 16.66 6.43 -47.93
C ASN A 290 18.02 6.41 -48.63
N SER A 291 18.61 5.22 -48.74
CA SER A 291 19.70 4.96 -49.66
C SER A 291 19.14 5.06 -51.08
N SER A 292 18.90 6.28 -51.54
CA SER A 292 18.55 6.60 -52.91
C SER A 292 19.30 7.86 -53.31
N LEU A 293 20.56 7.66 -53.73
CA LEU A 293 21.20 8.29 -54.88
C LEU A 293 22.73 8.15 -54.75
N ASP A 294 23.22 6.94 -54.95
CA ASP A 294 24.42 6.78 -55.75
C ASP A 294 23.96 6.19 -57.09
N HIS A 295 23.48 7.07 -57.96
CA HIS A 295 23.40 6.76 -59.38
C HIS A 295 24.83 6.57 -59.85
N ASN A 296 25.30 5.33 -59.94
CA ASN A 296 26.16 4.86 -61.03
C ASN A 296 26.33 3.34 -60.97
N HIS A 297 26.06 2.70 -62.11
CA HIS A 297 26.53 1.36 -62.49
C HIS A 297 25.84 0.12 -61.86
N ILE A 298 24.53 -0.04 -62.10
CA ILE A 298 24.00 -1.39 -62.37
C ILE A 298 23.79 -1.49 -63.87
N GLN A 299 24.84 -1.96 -64.54
CA GLN A 299 24.86 -2.24 -65.97
C GLN A 299 24.01 -3.50 -66.22
N MET A 300 22.73 -3.32 -66.54
CA MET A 300 21.93 -4.41 -67.10
C MET A 300 22.48 -4.74 -68.49
N LYS A 301 23.18 -5.87 -68.60
CA LYS A 301 23.73 -6.38 -69.85
C LYS A 301 22.58 -6.88 -70.72
N SER A 302 22.18 -6.06 -71.70
CA SER A 302 21.25 -6.47 -72.75
C SER A 302 21.89 -7.54 -73.63
N LEU A 303 21.42 -8.78 -73.55
CA LEU A 303 21.68 -9.79 -74.57
C LEU A 303 20.69 -9.57 -75.71
N THR A 304 21.09 -8.78 -76.70
CA THR A 304 20.50 -8.80 -78.05
C THR A 304 21.61 -9.06 -79.05
N GLY A 305 21.36 -10.04 -79.92
CA GLY A 305 22.36 -10.77 -80.67
C GLY A 305 22.94 -10.02 -81.87
N THR A 306 24.04 -10.59 -82.37
CA THR A 306 24.62 -10.30 -83.67
C THR A 306 24.49 -11.53 -84.55
N GLN A 307 23.88 -11.33 -85.72
CA GLN A 307 23.92 -12.24 -86.86
C GLN A 307 25.35 -12.64 -87.22
N ALA A 308 25.54 -13.93 -87.49
CA ALA A 308 26.29 -14.45 -88.63
C ALA A 308 25.61 -15.74 -89.09
#